data_AF-A0A1G7NM12-F1
#
_entry.id   AF-A0A1G7NM12-F1
#
_cell.length_a   1.000
_cell.length_b   1.000
_cell.length_c   1.000
_cell.angle_alpha   90.00
_cell.angle_beta   90.00
_cell.angle_gamma   90.00
#
_symmetry.space_group_name_H-M   'P 1'
#
loop_
_entity.id
_entity.type
_entity.pdbx_description
1 polymer ?
#
loop_
_entity_poly.entity_id
_entity_poly.type
_entity_poly.pdbx_seq_one_letter_code
_entity_poly.pdbx_strand_id
1 'polypeptide(L)'
;MTTDEAARTIGHDAALSRLKNQKDKVLYALDHLPRGCTVEDVRRWLNRQGQDVPSRPYATKIVNEWRARNSVTDTAGNLPLTPELLAKLDGVNKGVAAHADALTAKPVRPADTPTVVTKPVAPAVTFQAPATTQPLTEPAAEPPTAPPTGLVRPTTPAVPAALPTAEPAVTPEPASGEAPGSHEPAGAKGFYLVALLSIGVSVDTSWRFFEQRLGITDTWERVALFSVMEAALVACGWAMRGGVRRDGRPGPARLVAWALTAFAAFAALSLSGPVAGTARVLLGPVLGLVMLHLALGIEIRATRQRATTWARVGREFRERLLSLFGLGDDHRDALARTRDRAALRAAKLALASRWTPRRKARLRKALHVSNVAHDPVQRDKMLRELGVLQHADKLASTSQPAPW
;
A
#
# COMPACT_ATOMS: atom_id res chain seq x y z
N MET A 1 -26.31 -28.60 -15.68
CA MET A 1 -27.51 -28.28 -14.90
C MET A 1 -28.21 -29.58 -14.60
N THR A 2 -28.40 -29.94 -13.32
CA THR A 2 -29.12 -31.18 -12.97
C THR A 2 -30.64 -30.94 -12.96
N THR A 3 -31.43 -32.00 -13.00
CA THR A 3 -32.91 -31.92 -12.99
C THR A 3 -33.44 -31.17 -11.76
N ASP A 4 -32.84 -31.39 -10.59
CA ASP A 4 -33.16 -30.67 -9.35
C ASP A 4 -32.81 -29.17 -9.42
N GLU A 5 -31.72 -28.81 -10.09
CA GLU A 5 -31.29 -27.43 -10.26
C GLU A 5 -32.27 -26.67 -11.16
N ALA A 6 -32.73 -27.30 -12.24
CA ALA A 6 -33.76 -26.77 -13.13
C ALA A 6 -35.11 -26.56 -12.40
N ALA A 7 -35.55 -27.55 -11.62
CA ALA A 7 -36.78 -27.46 -10.84
C ALA A 7 -36.75 -26.30 -9.82
N ARG A 8 -35.61 -26.07 -9.15
CA ARG A 8 -35.43 -24.95 -8.22
C ARG A 8 -35.48 -23.60 -8.92
N THR A 9 -34.85 -23.44 -10.09
CA THR A 9 -34.94 -22.17 -10.85
C THR A 9 -36.37 -21.83 -11.27
N ILE A 10 -37.16 -22.80 -11.72
CA ILE A 10 -38.57 -22.59 -12.11
C ILE A 10 -39.40 -22.12 -10.90
N GLY A 11 -39.15 -22.67 -9.71
CA GLY A 11 -39.84 -22.26 -8.48
C GLY A 11 -39.54 -20.81 -8.05
N HIS A 12 -38.29 -20.35 -8.21
CA HIS A 12 -37.91 -18.99 -7.83
C HIS A 12 -38.47 -17.92 -8.77
N ASP A 13 -38.53 -18.17 -10.08
CA ASP A 13 -39.11 -17.21 -11.03
C ASP A 13 -40.63 -17.05 -10.84
N ALA A 14 -41.35 -18.16 -10.58
CA ALA A 14 -42.78 -18.13 -10.22
C ALA A 14 -43.06 -17.38 -8.90
N ALA A 15 -42.10 -17.31 -7.98
CA ALA A 15 -42.20 -16.49 -6.77
C ALA A 15 -41.85 -15.01 -7.04
N LEU A 16 -40.79 -14.74 -7.79
CA LEU A 16 -40.34 -13.39 -8.13
C LEU A 16 -41.33 -12.62 -9.00
N SER A 17 -42.02 -13.30 -9.93
CA SER A 17 -43.08 -12.72 -10.77
C SER A 17 -44.32 -12.26 -9.97
N ARG A 18 -44.59 -12.85 -8.79
CA ARG A 18 -45.66 -12.40 -7.88
C ARG A 18 -45.31 -11.14 -7.11
N LEU A 19 -44.02 -10.83 -6.96
CA LEU A 19 -43.54 -9.67 -6.21
C LEU A 19 -43.58 -8.41 -7.10
N LYS A 20 -44.47 -7.47 -6.77
CA LYS A 20 -44.67 -6.23 -7.55
C LYS A 20 -43.49 -5.26 -7.44
N ASN A 21 -42.84 -5.18 -6.29
CA ASN A 21 -41.79 -4.18 -6.05
C ASN A 21 -40.38 -4.76 -6.22
N GLN A 22 -39.48 -3.97 -6.82
CA GLN A 22 -38.04 -4.29 -6.88
C GLN A 22 -37.41 -4.47 -5.49
N LYS A 23 -37.88 -3.75 -4.45
CA LYS A 23 -37.41 -3.96 -3.07
C LYS A 23 -37.68 -5.38 -2.59
N ASP A 24 -38.88 -5.90 -2.84
CA ASP A 24 -39.30 -7.21 -2.34
C ASP A 24 -38.57 -8.33 -3.07
N LYS A 25 -38.29 -8.16 -4.38
CA LYS A 25 -37.43 -9.08 -5.16
C LYS A 25 -36.00 -9.14 -4.61
N VAL A 26 -35.42 -8.00 -4.21
CA VAL A 26 -34.09 -7.95 -3.57
C VAL A 26 -34.08 -8.62 -2.20
N LEU A 27 -35.13 -8.44 -1.39
CA LEU A 27 -35.27 -9.12 -0.09
C LEU A 27 -35.41 -10.63 -0.26
N TYR A 28 -36.29 -11.08 -1.17
CA TYR A 28 -36.46 -12.50 -1.50
C TYR A 28 -35.14 -13.14 -1.98
N ALA A 29 -34.35 -12.43 -2.79
CA ALA A 29 -33.02 -12.89 -3.20
C ALA A 29 -32.04 -13.04 -2.02
N LEU A 30 -32.07 -12.13 -1.05
CA LEU A 30 -31.22 -12.18 0.15
C LEU A 30 -31.57 -13.35 1.06
N ASP A 31 -32.85 -13.67 1.21
CA ASP A 31 -33.32 -14.79 2.04
C ASP A 31 -32.95 -16.17 1.45
N HIS A 32 -32.65 -16.25 0.15
CA HIS A 32 -32.27 -17.48 -0.57
C HIS A 32 -30.77 -17.56 -0.94
N LEU A 33 -29.98 -16.52 -0.67
CA LEU A 33 -28.55 -16.51 -0.89
C LEU A 33 -27.77 -16.88 0.39
N PRO A 34 -26.56 -17.44 0.28
CA PRO A 34 -25.73 -17.71 1.45
C PRO A 34 -25.42 -16.42 2.22
N ARG A 35 -25.36 -16.53 3.55
CA ARG A 35 -25.01 -15.42 4.45
C ARG A 35 -23.64 -14.86 4.06
N GLY A 36 -23.53 -13.53 3.99
CA GLY A 36 -22.32 -12.84 3.52
C GLY A 36 -22.28 -12.53 2.02
N CYS A 37 -23.32 -12.87 1.24
CA CYS A 37 -23.42 -12.49 -0.17
C CYS A 37 -23.25 -10.97 -0.39
N THR A 38 -22.58 -10.60 -1.49
CA THR A 38 -22.35 -9.19 -1.86
C THR A 38 -23.52 -8.62 -2.68
N VAL A 39 -23.58 -7.29 -2.80
CA VAL A 39 -24.57 -6.60 -3.64
C VAL A 39 -24.52 -7.09 -5.10
N GLU A 40 -23.34 -7.44 -5.62
CA GLU A 40 -23.20 -7.96 -6.98
C GLU A 40 -23.65 -9.42 -7.11
N ASP A 41 -23.58 -10.22 -6.04
CA ASP A 41 -24.11 -11.58 -6.04
C ASP A 41 -25.64 -11.60 -6.05
N VAL A 42 -26.27 -10.67 -5.31
CA VAL A 42 -27.73 -10.44 -5.36
C VAL A 42 -28.16 -10.02 -6.77
N ARG A 43 -27.45 -9.07 -7.39
CA ARG A 43 -27.74 -8.62 -8.76
C ARG A 43 -27.52 -9.75 -9.79
N ARG A 44 -26.45 -10.54 -9.66
CA ARG A 44 -26.17 -11.71 -10.51
C ARG A 44 -27.18 -12.84 -10.31
N TRP A 45 -27.72 -12.99 -9.10
CA TRP A 45 -28.79 -13.95 -8.83
C TRP A 45 -30.10 -13.53 -9.48
N LEU A 46 -30.55 -12.28 -9.29
CA LEU A 46 -31.76 -11.75 -9.94
C LEU A 46 -31.68 -11.83 -11.47
N ASN A 47 -30.53 -11.48 -12.06
CA ASN A 47 -30.30 -11.59 -13.50
C ASN A 47 -30.40 -13.04 -14.02
N ARG A 48 -29.99 -14.04 -13.22
CA ARG A 48 -30.14 -15.47 -13.58
C ARG A 48 -31.59 -15.95 -13.52
N GLN A 49 -32.45 -15.30 -12.72
CA GLN A 49 -33.89 -15.56 -12.67
C GLN A 49 -34.68 -14.69 -13.68
N GLY A 50 -34.03 -14.13 -14.71
CA GLY A 50 -34.68 -13.31 -15.73
C GLY A 50 -35.28 -11.98 -15.24
N GLN A 51 -35.00 -11.57 -14.01
CA GLN A 51 -35.56 -10.35 -13.42
C GLN A 51 -34.72 -9.12 -13.78
N ASP A 52 -35.40 -7.99 -14.00
CA ASP A 52 -34.75 -6.69 -14.22
C ASP A 52 -33.82 -6.33 -13.05
N VAL A 53 -32.59 -5.91 -13.37
CA VAL A 53 -31.49 -5.83 -12.41
C VAL A 53 -31.43 -4.44 -11.78
N PRO A 54 -31.71 -4.28 -10.47
CA PRO A 54 -31.70 -2.98 -9.84
C PRO A 54 -30.31 -2.31 -9.92
N SER A 55 -30.33 -0.97 -9.97
CA SER A 55 -29.10 -0.18 -9.96
C SER A 55 -28.30 -0.43 -8.68
N ARG A 56 -26.97 -0.47 -8.79
CA ARG A 56 -26.09 -0.78 -7.66
C ARG A 56 -26.33 0.13 -6.44
N PRO A 57 -26.52 1.45 -6.55
CA PRO A 57 -26.79 2.30 -5.38
C PRO A 57 -28.12 1.96 -4.68
N TYR A 58 -29.16 1.61 -5.45
CA TYR A 58 -30.47 1.22 -4.91
C TYR A 58 -30.38 -0.12 -4.17
N ALA A 59 -29.76 -1.13 -4.80
CA ALA A 59 -29.54 -2.44 -4.20
C ALA A 59 -28.70 -2.35 -2.91
N THR A 60 -27.60 -1.58 -2.90
CA THR A 60 -26.77 -1.38 -1.70
C THR A 60 -27.58 -0.88 -0.50
N LYS A 61 -28.52 0.06 -0.70
CA LYS A 61 -29.35 0.58 0.40
C LYS A 61 -30.21 -0.51 1.04
N ILE A 62 -30.84 -1.35 0.22
CA ILE A 62 -31.73 -2.43 0.69
C ILE A 62 -30.91 -3.56 1.34
N VAL A 63 -29.79 -3.95 0.74
CA VAL A 63 -28.88 -4.97 1.29
C VAL A 63 -28.35 -4.55 2.67
N ASN A 64 -27.94 -3.29 2.83
CA ASN A 64 -27.49 -2.77 4.12
C ASN A 64 -28.61 -2.69 5.16
N GLU A 65 -29.82 -2.33 4.76
CA GLU A 65 -31.01 -2.31 5.64
C GLU A 65 -31.35 -3.74 6.12
N TRP A 66 -31.38 -4.73 5.22
CA TRP A 66 -31.62 -6.13 5.58
C TRP A 66 -30.51 -6.71 6.46
N ARG A 67 -29.23 -6.40 6.15
CA ARG A 67 -28.07 -6.81 6.97
C ARG A 67 -28.16 -6.26 8.40
N ALA A 68 -28.52 -4.99 8.55
CA ALA A 68 -28.68 -4.36 9.86
C ALA A 68 -29.81 -4.99 10.70
N ARG A 69 -30.93 -5.36 10.06
CA ARG A 69 -32.06 -6.05 10.74
C ARG A 69 -31.74 -7.50 11.13
N ASN A 70 -30.94 -8.20 10.33
CA ASN A 70 -30.60 -9.62 10.53
C ASN A 70 -29.26 -9.83 11.27
N SER A 71 -28.65 -8.78 11.82
CA SER A 71 -27.34 -8.82 12.49
C SER A 71 -26.20 -9.41 11.64
N VAL A 72 -26.31 -9.31 10.30
CA VAL A 72 -25.30 -9.81 9.36
C VAL A 72 -24.26 -8.72 9.13
N THR A 73 -23.20 -8.72 9.94
CA THR A 73 -22.03 -7.86 9.72
C THR A 73 -21.32 -8.23 8.42
N ASP A 74 -20.76 -7.23 7.73
CA ASP A 74 -20.16 -7.41 6.40
C ASP A 74 -18.91 -8.30 6.48
N THR A 75 -19.06 -9.59 6.19
CA THR A 75 -17.98 -10.58 6.30
C THR A 75 -16.94 -10.49 5.17
N ALA A 76 -16.92 -9.37 4.44
CA ALA A 76 -15.85 -8.97 3.53
C ALA A 76 -14.64 -8.38 4.31
N GLY A 77 -14.07 -9.17 5.23
CA GLY A 77 -12.68 -8.99 5.65
C GLY A 77 -12.38 -8.13 6.88
N ASN A 78 -13.23 -8.11 7.90
CA ASN A 78 -12.80 -7.91 9.31
C ASN A 78 -13.92 -8.32 10.29
N LEU A 79 -13.86 -9.54 10.82
CA LEU A 79 -14.49 -9.81 12.11
C LEU A 79 -13.68 -9.07 13.19
N PRO A 80 -14.28 -8.18 14.02
CA PRO A 80 -13.64 -7.82 15.27
C PRO A 80 -13.54 -9.09 16.11
N LEU A 81 -12.31 -9.59 16.30
CA LEU A 81 -12.08 -10.73 17.19
C LEU A 81 -12.63 -10.36 18.57
N THR A 82 -13.61 -11.12 19.06
CA THR A 82 -14.08 -10.98 20.43
C THR A 82 -12.91 -11.25 21.39
N PRO A 83 -12.90 -10.67 22.61
CA PRO A 83 -11.84 -10.92 23.58
C PRO A 83 -11.61 -12.42 23.84
N GLU A 84 -12.67 -13.22 23.78
CA GLU A 84 -12.65 -14.69 23.89
C GLU A 84 -11.90 -15.37 22.73
N LEU A 85 -12.07 -14.90 21.49
CA LEU A 85 -11.36 -15.44 20.33
C LEU A 85 -9.87 -15.08 20.37
N LEU A 86 -9.52 -13.88 20.84
CA LEU A 86 -8.13 -13.48 21.09
C LEU A 86 -7.50 -14.37 22.16
N ALA A 87 -8.16 -14.54 23.32
CA ALA A 87 -7.68 -15.42 24.39
C ALA A 87 -7.50 -16.88 23.92
N LYS A 88 -8.39 -17.37 23.04
CA LYS A 88 -8.30 -18.72 22.46
C LYS A 88 -7.14 -18.87 21.47
N LEU A 89 -6.87 -17.86 20.66
CA LEU A 89 -5.68 -17.82 19.78
C LEU A 89 -4.37 -17.75 20.59
N ASP A 90 -4.31 -16.91 21.62
CA ASP A 90 -3.13 -16.82 22.50
C ASP A 90 -2.88 -18.13 23.25
N GLY A 91 -3.94 -18.83 23.66
CA GLY A 91 -3.85 -20.18 24.24
C GLY A 91 -3.25 -21.21 23.27
N VAL A 92 -3.70 -21.23 22.01
CA VAL A 92 -3.14 -22.10 20.97
C VAL A 92 -1.67 -21.76 20.70
N ASN A 93 -1.34 -20.47 20.59
CA ASN A 93 0.03 -20.02 20.29
C ASN A 93 1.01 -20.36 21.42
N LYS A 94 0.57 -20.27 22.69
CA LYS A 94 1.34 -20.78 23.85
C LYS A 94 1.54 -22.29 23.83
N GLY A 95 0.53 -23.05 23.40
CA GLY A 95 0.66 -24.51 23.22
C GLY A 95 1.68 -24.89 22.15
N VAL A 96 1.70 -24.17 21.02
CA VAL A 96 2.70 -24.36 19.95
C VAL A 96 4.12 -24.02 20.44
N ALA A 97 4.29 -22.92 21.19
CA ALA A 97 5.59 -22.55 21.77
C ALA A 97 6.10 -23.62 22.75
N ALA A 98 5.27 -24.06 23.69
CA ALA A 98 5.63 -25.11 24.65
C ALA A 98 6.00 -26.44 23.97
N HIS A 99 5.35 -26.77 22.84
CA HIS A 99 5.68 -27.98 22.09
C HIS A 99 7.00 -27.86 21.32
N ALA A 100 7.36 -26.66 20.85
CA ALA A 100 8.65 -26.38 20.22
C ALA A 100 9.80 -26.43 21.24
N ASP A 101 9.60 -25.90 22.46
CA ASP A 101 10.57 -26.00 23.55
C ASP A 101 10.80 -27.47 23.96
N ALA A 102 9.74 -28.28 24.03
CA ALA A 102 9.85 -29.71 24.30
C ALA A 102 10.64 -30.49 23.22
N LEU A 103 10.63 -30.03 21.97
CA LEU A 103 11.39 -30.63 20.85
C LEU A 103 12.86 -30.20 20.80
N THR A 104 13.26 -29.14 21.53
CA THR A 104 14.66 -28.69 21.64
C THR A 104 15.38 -29.24 22.88
N ALA A 105 14.65 -29.90 23.79
CA ALA A 105 15.21 -30.65 24.90
C ALA A 105 16.00 -31.89 24.41
N LYS A 106 17.32 -31.70 24.25
CA LYS A 106 18.27 -32.71 23.78
C LYS A 106 18.21 -34.00 24.63
N PRO A 107 18.04 -35.20 24.04
CA PRO A 107 18.01 -36.43 24.82
C PRO A 107 19.39 -36.75 25.42
N VAL A 108 19.39 -37.11 26.70
CA VAL A 108 20.58 -37.60 27.41
C VAL A 108 20.93 -38.98 26.86
N ARG A 109 22.14 -39.14 26.32
CA ARG A 109 22.65 -40.39 25.75
C ARG A 109 23.42 -41.17 26.81
N PRO A 110 23.03 -42.41 27.16
CA PRO A 110 23.86 -43.29 27.99
C PRO A 110 25.07 -43.81 27.20
N ALA A 111 26.12 -44.19 27.92
CA ALA A 111 27.48 -44.38 27.39
C ALA A 111 27.79 -45.85 26.98
N ASP A 112 28.82 -45.95 26.13
CA ASP A 112 29.83 -47.01 25.96
C ASP A 112 29.43 -48.48 25.76
N THR A 113 29.92 -49.06 24.65
CA THR A 113 30.87 -50.21 24.63
C THR A 113 31.50 -50.31 23.21
N PRO A 114 32.81 -50.56 23.05
CA PRO A 114 33.47 -50.62 21.73
C PRO A 114 33.73 -52.06 21.23
N THR A 115 33.66 -52.30 19.92
CA THR A 115 34.07 -53.59 19.30
C THR A 115 34.87 -53.43 18.02
N VAL A 116 36.19 -53.64 18.18
CA VAL A 116 37.13 -54.42 17.36
C VAL A 116 37.07 -54.38 15.80
N VAL A 117 38.23 -53.96 15.27
CA VAL A 117 38.82 -54.09 13.93
C VAL A 117 38.73 -55.50 13.29
N THR A 118 38.39 -55.57 11.98
CA THR A 118 39.09 -56.44 11.00
C THR A 118 38.94 -55.93 9.55
N LYS A 119 40.07 -55.58 8.91
CA LYS A 119 40.37 -55.83 7.48
C LYS A 119 40.76 -57.34 7.33
N PRO A 120 40.98 -57.97 6.14
CA PRO A 120 41.52 -57.40 4.89
C PRO A 120 40.98 -58.04 3.56
N VAL A 121 41.74 -57.84 2.47
CA VAL A 121 41.86 -58.65 1.23
C VAL A 121 40.93 -58.33 0.04
N ALA A 122 41.57 -57.94 -1.06
CA ALA A 122 41.08 -58.07 -2.44
C ALA A 122 41.80 -59.27 -3.09
N PRO A 123 41.29 -59.79 -4.22
CA PRO A 123 42.14 -59.69 -5.41
C PRO A 123 41.40 -59.39 -6.73
N ALA A 124 42.21 -59.12 -7.75
CA ALA A 124 41.85 -58.74 -9.11
C ALA A 124 41.06 -59.80 -9.90
N VAL A 125 40.35 -59.34 -10.95
CA VAL A 125 39.98 -60.15 -12.12
C VAL A 125 40.32 -59.38 -13.40
N THR A 126 40.75 -60.13 -14.41
CA THR A 126 41.42 -59.70 -15.65
C THR A 126 40.45 -59.37 -16.80
N PHE A 127 40.94 -58.58 -17.75
CA PHE A 127 40.47 -58.36 -19.12
C PHE A 127 39.66 -59.49 -19.78
N GLN A 128 38.61 -59.13 -20.53
CA GLN A 128 38.40 -59.64 -21.90
C GLN A 128 37.43 -58.78 -22.74
N ALA A 129 37.71 -58.68 -24.04
CA ALA A 129 36.85 -58.12 -25.07
C ALA A 129 37.07 -58.88 -26.40
N PRO A 130 36.06 -58.91 -27.29
CA PRO A 130 36.25 -58.89 -28.75
C PRO A 130 35.49 -57.70 -29.37
N ALA A 131 35.98 -56.95 -30.38
CA ALA A 131 36.29 -57.36 -31.78
C ALA A 131 35.00 -57.83 -32.52
N THR A 132 34.61 -57.39 -33.73
CA THR A 132 35.31 -56.84 -34.93
C THR A 132 34.27 -55.99 -35.72
N THR A 133 34.53 -54.93 -36.50
CA THR A 133 35.19 -54.90 -37.84
C THR A 133 35.41 -53.45 -38.33
N GLN A 134 36.47 -53.23 -39.11
CA GLN A 134 36.92 -51.96 -39.75
C GLN A 134 36.26 -51.75 -41.15
N PRO A 135 36.76 -50.89 -42.10
CA PRO A 135 37.81 -49.84 -42.09
C PRO A 135 37.39 -48.46 -42.68
N LEU A 136 38.10 -47.36 -42.41
CA LEU A 136 39.18 -46.73 -43.22
C LEU A 136 39.45 -45.34 -42.55
N THR A 137 40.61 -44.66 -42.48
CA THR A 137 42.03 -44.88 -42.91
C THR A 137 42.95 -43.99 -42.02
N GLU A 138 44.26 -44.25 -42.00
CA GLU A 138 45.33 -43.57 -41.22
C GLU A 138 46.44 -43.02 -42.16
N PRO A 139 47.60 -42.45 -41.70
CA PRO A 139 48.02 -41.96 -40.37
C PRO A 139 48.32 -40.42 -40.43
N ALA A 140 49.09 -39.70 -39.61
CA ALA A 140 49.97 -39.90 -38.43
C ALA A 140 50.07 -38.53 -37.67
N ALA A 141 50.78 -38.27 -36.55
CA ALA A 141 51.63 -39.04 -35.62
C ALA A 141 51.64 -38.33 -34.22
N GLU A 142 52.42 -38.85 -33.25
CA GLU A 142 52.58 -38.35 -31.86
C GLU A 142 53.99 -38.75 -31.33
N PRO A 143 54.45 -38.44 -30.09
CA PRO A 143 54.16 -37.36 -29.11
C PRO A 143 55.52 -36.76 -28.56
N PRO A 144 55.83 -36.54 -27.25
CA PRO A 144 55.09 -36.02 -26.07
C PRO A 144 55.82 -34.88 -25.29
N THR A 145 55.12 -34.09 -24.46
CA THR A 145 55.55 -33.72 -23.07
C THR A 145 54.44 -33.05 -22.24
N ALA A 146 54.52 -33.14 -20.90
CA ALA A 146 53.62 -32.54 -19.90
C ALA A 146 54.46 -32.08 -18.66
N PRO A 147 53.86 -31.64 -17.53
CA PRO A 147 52.97 -30.50 -17.26
C PRO A 147 53.67 -29.48 -16.30
N PRO A 148 52.98 -28.48 -15.66
CA PRO A 148 52.40 -28.76 -14.34
C PRO A 148 51.14 -27.95 -13.88
N THR A 149 50.48 -28.58 -12.91
CA THR A 149 49.54 -28.15 -11.85
C THR A 149 49.52 -26.69 -11.37
N GLY A 150 48.34 -26.17 -10.99
CA GLY A 150 48.20 -24.94 -10.19
C GLY A 150 46.77 -24.52 -9.80
N LEU A 151 46.13 -25.23 -8.86
CA LEU A 151 44.84 -24.81 -8.26
C LEU A 151 45.06 -23.95 -7.00
N VAL A 152 44.53 -22.72 -6.97
CA VAL A 152 44.58 -21.83 -5.79
C VAL A 152 43.17 -21.58 -5.25
N ARG A 153 43.00 -21.79 -3.94
CA ARG A 153 41.77 -21.59 -3.16
C ARG A 153 42.06 -20.53 -2.09
N PRO A 154 41.25 -19.47 -1.92
CA PRO A 154 41.49 -18.47 -0.89
C PRO A 154 41.10 -18.99 0.50
N THR A 155 41.94 -18.66 1.49
CA THR A 155 41.87 -19.13 2.88
C THR A 155 41.24 -18.09 3.80
N THR A 156 40.53 -18.55 4.83
CA THR A 156 39.98 -17.72 5.92
C THR A 156 41.01 -17.56 7.06
N PRO A 157 41.23 -16.35 7.59
CA PRO A 157 41.63 -16.11 8.98
C PRO A 157 40.45 -15.53 9.78
N ALA A 158 39.99 -16.13 10.88
CA ALA A 158 40.65 -16.33 12.18
C ALA A 158 40.52 -15.10 13.11
N VAL A 159 39.78 -15.30 14.20
CA VAL A 159 39.52 -14.36 15.30
C VAL A 159 40.58 -14.52 16.39
N PRO A 160 40.96 -13.43 17.10
CA PRO A 160 41.43 -13.55 18.47
C PRO A 160 40.48 -12.84 19.45
N ALA A 161 40.29 -13.45 20.63
CA ALA A 161 39.53 -12.89 21.75
C ALA A 161 40.47 -12.49 22.89
N ALA A 162 40.18 -11.38 23.57
CA ALA A 162 40.69 -11.08 24.90
C ALA A 162 39.75 -10.10 25.64
N LEU A 163 39.53 -10.37 26.93
CA LEU A 163 38.84 -9.57 27.96
C LEU A 163 39.83 -9.41 29.13
N PRO A 164 39.49 -8.72 30.25
CA PRO A 164 38.99 -7.35 30.37
C PRO A 164 39.77 -6.54 31.44
N THR A 165 39.54 -5.22 31.53
CA THR A 165 39.81 -4.45 32.77
C THR A 165 38.68 -3.44 32.98
N ALA A 166 38.24 -3.27 34.24
CA ALA A 166 37.09 -2.44 34.61
C ALA A 166 37.51 -1.23 35.45
N GLU A 167 36.82 -0.09 35.28
CA GLU A 167 36.62 0.96 36.29
C GLU A 167 35.49 1.94 35.82
N PRO A 168 34.92 2.84 36.66
CA PRO A 168 33.61 2.52 37.22
C PRO A 168 32.45 3.49 36.87
N ALA A 169 31.26 2.98 37.15
CA ALA A 169 29.95 3.62 37.33
C ALA A 169 29.81 5.16 37.16
N VAL A 170 28.99 5.54 36.18
CA VAL A 170 28.09 6.70 36.27
C VAL A 170 26.67 6.21 36.00
N THR A 171 25.77 6.45 36.96
CA THR A 171 24.37 6.00 36.91
C THR A 171 23.49 7.12 36.36
N PRO A 172 22.93 7.02 35.14
CA PRO A 172 21.80 7.84 34.74
C PRO A 172 20.51 7.23 35.31
N GLU A 173 19.89 8.02 36.17
CA GLU A 173 18.54 7.92 36.72
C GLU A 173 17.50 7.35 35.72
N PRO A 174 16.56 6.47 36.16
CA PRO A 174 15.55 5.90 35.28
C PRO A 174 14.50 6.95 34.90
N ALA A 175 14.74 7.63 33.78
CA ALA A 175 13.76 8.54 33.18
C ALA A 175 12.43 7.79 32.97
N SER A 176 11.39 8.23 33.69
CA SER A 176 10.05 7.67 33.67
C SER A 176 9.58 7.40 32.25
N GLY A 177 9.28 6.13 31.95
CA GLY A 177 8.79 5.69 30.66
C GLY A 177 7.38 6.21 30.39
N GLU A 178 7.27 7.47 29.99
CA GLU A 178 6.02 8.07 29.55
C GLU A 178 5.53 7.31 28.31
N ALA A 179 4.35 6.69 28.42
CA ALA A 179 3.79 5.85 27.37
C ALA A 179 3.68 6.65 26.06
N PRO A 180 3.96 6.05 24.88
CA PRO A 180 4.01 6.78 23.62
C PRO A 180 2.64 7.37 23.28
N GLY A 181 2.46 8.64 23.66
CA GLY A 181 1.25 9.40 23.43
C GLY A 181 0.86 9.38 21.97
N SER A 182 -0.44 9.23 21.69
CA SER A 182 -0.95 9.20 20.33
C SER A 182 -0.67 10.53 19.64
N HIS A 183 0.41 10.59 18.84
CA HIS A 183 0.69 11.75 18.01
C HIS A 183 -0.48 12.00 17.05
N GLU A 184 -1.30 13.00 17.41
CA GLU A 184 -2.14 13.70 16.45
C GLU A 184 -1.26 14.26 15.31
N PRO A 185 -1.79 14.37 14.08
CA PRO A 185 -1.06 14.96 12.97
C PRO A 185 -0.85 16.46 13.19
N ALA A 186 0.22 16.82 13.92
CA ALA A 186 0.55 18.19 14.31
C ALA A 186 0.56 19.17 13.12
N GLY A 187 0.99 18.71 11.94
CA GLY A 187 0.99 19.49 10.71
C GLY A 187 -0.39 20.01 10.26
N ALA A 188 -1.50 19.36 10.63
CA ALA A 188 -2.84 19.84 10.26
C ALA A 188 -3.29 21.04 11.12
N LYS A 189 -2.80 21.17 12.36
CA LYS A 189 -3.24 22.20 13.32
C LYS A 189 -2.91 23.62 12.83
N GLY A 190 -1.75 23.82 12.22
CA GLY A 190 -1.36 25.11 11.63
C GLY A 190 -2.31 25.57 10.52
N PHE A 191 -2.75 24.66 9.64
CA PHE A 191 -3.70 25.01 8.58
C PHE A 191 -5.10 25.34 9.14
N TYR A 192 -5.57 24.64 10.17
CA TYR A 192 -6.80 25.00 10.87
C TYR A 192 -6.70 26.36 11.58
N LEU A 193 -5.54 26.68 12.17
CA LEU A 193 -5.29 27.99 12.79
C LEU A 193 -5.35 29.13 11.78
N VAL A 194 -4.66 29.01 10.62
CA VAL A 194 -4.71 30.04 9.58
C VAL A 194 -6.13 30.17 9.00
N ALA A 195 -6.85 29.05 8.82
CA ALA A 195 -8.25 29.10 8.42
C ALA A 195 -9.12 29.86 9.43
N LEU A 196 -8.91 29.66 10.73
CA LEU A 196 -9.63 30.39 11.78
C LEU A 196 -9.23 31.88 11.84
N LEU A 197 -7.95 32.21 11.66
CA LEU A 197 -7.51 33.62 11.61
C LEU A 197 -8.08 34.36 10.39
N SER A 198 -8.24 33.69 9.25
CA SER A 198 -8.82 34.29 8.05
C SER A 198 -10.31 34.68 8.20
N ILE A 199 -11.03 34.04 9.14
CA ILE A 199 -12.39 34.46 9.53
C ILE A 199 -12.36 35.90 10.06
N GLY A 200 -11.31 36.32 10.78
CA GLY A 200 -11.16 37.71 11.25
C GLY A 200 -11.27 38.76 10.14
N VAL A 201 -10.77 38.46 8.94
CA VAL A 201 -10.88 39.33 7.75
C VAL A 201 -12.30 39.30 7.16
N SER A 202 -12.98 38.16 7.25
CA SER A 202 -14.41 38.03 6.92
C SER A 202 -15.29 38.86 7.87
N VAL A 203 -14.96 38.88 9.18
CA VAL A 203 -15.63 39.72 10.18
C VAL A 203 -15.53 41.22 9.84
N ASP A 204 -14.34 41.78 9.67
CA ASP A 204 -14.15 43.20 9.28
C ASP A 204 -14.93 43.54 8.00
N THR A 205 -14.84 42.66 7.00
CA THR A 205 -15.45 42.88 5.69
C THR A 205 -16.98 42.89 5.78
N SER A 206 -17.56 41.89 6.45
CA SER A 206 -19.01 41.75 6.57
C SER A 206 -19.63 42.82 7.47
N TRP A 207 -19.00 43.13 8.60
CA TRP A 207 -19.43 44.20 9.51
C TRP A 207 -19.58 45.55 8.78
N ARG A 208 -18.55 45.93 8.02
CA ARG A 208 -18.52 47.18 7.25
C ARG A 208 -19.45 47.14 6.04
N PHE A 209 -19.67 45.96 5.44
CA PHE A 209 -20.63 45.78 4.35
C PHE A 209 -22.08 45.99 4.82
N PHE A 210 -22.48 45.43 5.97
CA PHE A 210 -23.83 45.64 6.52
C PHE A 210 -24.11 47.12 6.81
N GLU A 211 -23.15 47.83 7.37
CA GLU A 211 -23.24 49.27 7.63
C GLU A 211 -23.27 50.09 6.33
N GLN A 212 -22.27 49.94 5.46
CA GLN A 212 -22.02 50.87 4.34
C GLN A 212 -22.76 50.53 3.04
N ARG A 213 -23.22 49.29 2.87
CA ARG A 213 -23.91 48.83 1.65
C ARG A 213 -25.37 48.43 1.87
N LEU A 214 -25.72 47.93 3.05
CA LEU A 214 -27.10 47.59 3.41
C LEU A 214 -27.78 48.64 4.30
N GLY A 215 -27.04 49.63 4.80
CA GLY A 215 -27.59 50.72 5.61
C GLY A 215 -28.04 50.30 7.02
N ILE A 216 -27.61 49.13 7.48
CA ILE A 216 -27.99 48.58 8.79
C ILE A 216 -27.13 49.25 9.85
N THR A 217 -27.67 50.30 10.47
CA THR A 217 -26.97 51.11 11.47
C THR A 217 -27.08 50.55 12.88
N ASP A 218 -28.12 49.77 13.19
CA ASP A 218 -28.22 49.11 14.49
C ASP A 218 -27.06 48.14 14.72
N THR A 219 -26.60 48.05 15.96
CA THR A 219 -25.48 47.20 16.36
C THR A 219 -25.92 45.76 16.58
N TRP A 220 -27.12 45.54 17.14
CA TRP A 220 -27.61 44.18 17.41
C TRP A 220 -28.00 43.44 16.14
N GLU A 221 -28.67 44.10 15.20
CA GLU A 221 -28.99 43.54 13.88
C GLU A 221 -27.72 43.15 13.11
N ARG A 222 -26.69 44.01 13.12
CA ARG A 222 -25.38 43.69 12.52
C ARG A 222 -24.71 42.49 13.19
N VAL A 223 -24.67 42.44 14.52
CA VAL A 223 -24.11 41.29 15.26
C VAL A 223 -24.84 39.99 14.92
N ALA A 224 -26.16 40.02 14.81
CA ALA A 224 -26.97 38.86 14.47
C ALA A 224 -26.70 38.35 13.04
N LEU A 225 -26.77 39.23 12.04
CA LEU A 225 -26.54 38.87 10.63
C LEU A 225 -25.11 38.35 10.38
N PHE A 226 -24.12 39.02 10.98
CA PHE A 226 -22.73 38.58 10.97
C PHE A 226 -22.58 37.18 11.58
N SER A 227 -23.15 36.97 12.77
CA SER A 227 -23.03 35.72 13.52
C SER A 227 -23.67 34.54 12.78
N VAL A 228 -24.80 34.75 12.09
CA VAL A 228 -25.44 33.73 11.24
C VAL A 228 -24.53 33.32 10.08
N MET A 229 -23.86 34.28 9.42
CA MET A 229 -22.98 33.99 8.29
C MET A 229 -21.72 33.23 8.69
N GLU A 230 -21.06 33.63 9.78
CA GLU A 230 -19.87 32.90 10.27
C GLU A 230 -20.24 31.54 10.88
N ALA A 231 -21.36 31.41 11.59
CA ALA A 231 -21.86 30.12 12.03
C ALA A 231 -22.11 29.17 10.85
N ALA A 232 -22.62 29.69 9.72
CA ALA A 232 -22.78 28.91 8.50
C ALA A 232 -21.43 28.47 7.88
N LEU A 233 -20.40 29.32 7.87
CA LEU A 233 -19.05 28.96 7.43
C LEU A 233 -18.40 27.90 8.33
N VAL A 234 -18.48 28.07 9.65
CA VAL A 234 -17.99 27.11 10.64
C VAL A 234 -18.73 25.77 10.52
N ALA A 235 -20.06 25.79 10.38
CA ALA A 235 -20.87 24.60 10.15
C ALA A 235 -20.50 23.89 8.84
N CYS A 236 -20.23 24.63 7.76
CA CYS A 236 -19.72 24.06 6.51
C CYS A 236 -18.35 23.37 6.72
N GLY A 237 -17.43 24.01 7.45
CA GLY A 237 -16.14 23.42 7.79
C GLY A 237 -16.25 22.14 8.63
N TRP A 238 -17.13 22.15 9.63
CA TRP A 238 -17.44 20.99 10.46
C TRP A 238 -18.09 19.86 9.65
N ALA A 239 -19.05 20.17 8.78
CA ALA A 239 -19.70 19.20 7.90
C ALA A 239 -18.71 18.58 6.90
N MET A 240 -17.80 19.39 6.32
CA MET A 240 -16.72 18.88 5.46
C MET A 240 -15.77 17.96 6.23
N ARG A 241 -15.39 18.29 7.47
CA ARG A 241 -14.60 17.42 8.36
C ARG A 241 -15.33 16.12 8.69
N GLY A 242 -16.62 16.17 8.99
CA GLY A 242 -17.47 15.01 9.24
C GLY A 242 -17.57 14.07 8.04
N GLY A 243 -17.82 14.61 6.83
CA GLY A 243 -17.85 13.84 5.59
C GLY A 243 -16.49 13.23 5.25
N VAL A 244 -15.40 13.98 5.45
CA VAL A 244 -14.03 13.48 5.26
C VAL A 244 -13.73 12.30 6.20
N ARG A 245 -14.14 12.36 7.47
CA ARG A 245 -13.92 11.28 8.44
C ARG A 245 -14.79 10.04 8.22
N ARG A 246 -15.95 10.17 7.56
CA ARG A 246 -16.83 9.03 7.20
C ARG A 246 -16.46 8.40 5.85
N ASP A 247 -16.46 9.21 4.78
CA ASP A 247 -16.43 8.73 3.39
C ASP A 247 -15.16 9.13 2.64
N GLY A 248 -14.21 9.82 3.30
CA GLY A 248 -13.00 10.35 2.67
C GLY A 248 -13.28 11.50 1.69
N ARG A 249 -14.46 12.14 1.74
CA ARG A 249 -14.89 13.22 0.84
C ARG A 249 -15.61 14.33 1.61
N PRO A 250 -15.37 15.62 1.32
CA PRO A 250 -15.99 16.75 2.04
C PRO A 250 -17.49 16.95 1.79
N GLY A 251 -18.13 16.14 0.94
CA GLY A 251 -19.57 16.19 0.70
C GLY A 251 -20.07 17.50 0.03
N PRO A 252 -21.40 17.72 0.04
CA PRO A 252 -22.01 18.90 -0.60
C PRO A 252 -21.73 20.21 0.14
N ALA A 253 -21.35 20.17 1.42
CA ALA A 253 -20.97 21.34 2.22
C ALA A 253 -19.86 22.18 1.57
N ARG A 254 -19.00 21.55 0.75
CA ARG A 254 -18.00 22.24 -0.07
C ARG A 254 -18.60 23.26 -1.04
N LEU A 255 -19.77 22.96 -1.64
CA LEU A 255 -20.44 23.88 -2.57
C LEU A 255 -20.98 25.10 -1.83
N VAL A 256 -21.59 24.89 -0.66
CA VAL A 256 -22.09 25.97 0.21
C VAL A 256 -20.94 26.85 0.69
N ALA A 257 -19.82 26.26 1.11
CA ALA A 257 -18.62 27.01 1.51
C ALA A 257 -18.07 27.88 0.36
N TRP A 258 -18.03 27.38 -0.87
CA TRP A 258 -17.62 28.17 -2.05
C TRP A 258 -18.64 29.26 -2.41
N ALA A 259 -19.94 29.02 -2.24
CA ALA A 259 -20.97 30.04 -2.46
C ALA A 259 -20.86 31.19 -1.43
N LEU A 260 -20.65 30.86 -0.15
CA LEU A 260 -20.39 31.85 0.91
C LEU A 260 -19.08 32.60 0.67
N THR A 261 -18.02 31.91 0.20
CA THR A 261 -16.75 32.53 -0.22
C THR A 261 -16.94 33.51 -1.38
N ALA A 262 -17.77 33.16 -2.37
CA ALA A 262 -18.09 34.03 -3.50
C ALA A 262 -18.92 35.27 -3.06
N PHE A 263 -19.85 35.10 -2.12
CA PHE A 263 -20.59 36.21 -1.52
C PHE A 263 -19.67 37.15 -0.72
N ALA A 264 -18.79 36.60 0.13
CA ALA A 264 -17.78 37.38 0.85
C ALA A 264 -16.81 38.10 -0.11
N ALA A 265 -16.47 37.48 -1.24
CA ALA A 265 -15.67 38.10 -2.28
C ALA A 265 -16.39 39.30 -2.95
N PHE A 266 -17.67 39.14 -3.28
CA PHE A 266 -18.52 40.23 -3.76
C PHE A 266 -18.60 41.39 -2.74
N ALA A 267 -18.86 41.07 -1.47
CA ALA A 267 -18.91 42.06 -0.40
C ALA A 267 -17.59 42.87 -0.31
N ALA A 268 -16.44 42.19 -0.26
CA ALA A 268 -15.12 42.82 -0.21
C ALA A 268 -14.84 43.76 -1.39
N LEU A 269 -15.12 43.30 -2.62
CA LEU A 269 -14.93 44.08 -3.85
C LEU A 269 -15.88 45.28 -3.92
N SER A 270 -17.14 45.10 -3.53
CA SER A 270 -18.13 46.18 -3.50
C SER A 270 -17.80 47.25 -2.46
N LEU A 271 -17.20 46.88 -1.33
CA LEU A 271 -16.84 47.78 -0.23
C LEU A 271 -15.53 48.53 -0.51
N SER A 272 -14.52 47.84 -1.05
CA SER A 272 -13.13 48.31 -1.05
C SER A 272 -12.60 48.68 -2.44
N GLY A 273 -13.40 48.53 -3.49
CA GLY A 273 -12.95 48.62 -4.87
C GLY A 273 -12.02 47.46 -5.29
N PRO A 274 -11.53 47.45 -6.55
CA PRO A 274 -10.85 46.28 -7.10
C PRO A 274 -9.58 45.87 -6.36
N VAL A 275 -8.69 46.81 -6.04
CA VAL A 275 -7.35 46.50 -5.49
C VAL A 275 -7.43 46.03 -4.04
N ALA A 276 -7.95 46.90 -3.14
CA ALA A 276 -8.07 46.56 -1.72
C ALA A 276 -9.12 45.46 -1.47
N GLY A 277 -10.15 45.37 -2.32
CA GLY A 277 -11.12 44.28 -2.30
C GLY A 277 -10.45 42.95 -2.60
N THR A 278 -9.69 42.85 -3.70
CA THR A 278 -8.95 41.62 -4.05
C THR A 278 -8.00 41.19 -2.93
N ALA A 279 -7.30 42.13 -2.28
CA ALA A 279 -6.45 41.81 -1.13
C ALA A 279 -7.25 41.19 0.04
N ARG A 280 -8.41 41.76 0.39
CA ARG A 280 -9.34 41.18 1.40
C ARG A 280 -9.87 39.81 0.99
N VAL A 281 -10.26 39.61 -0.28
CA VAL A 281 -10.74 38.31 -0.80
C VAL A 281 -9.67 37.25 -0.65
N LEU A 282 -8.44 37.56 -1.06
CA LEU A 282 -7.32 36.62 -1.02
C LEU A 282 -6.91 36.29 0.42
N LEU A 283 -6.73 37.29 1.29
CA LEU A 283 -6.26 37.08 2.67
C LEU A 283 -7.35 36.58 3.64
N GLY A 284 -8.62 36.82 3.33
CA GLY A 284 -9.77 36.34 4.10
C GLY A 284 -10.35 35.05 3.53
N PRO A 285 -11.55 35.08 2.92
CA PRO A 285 -12.36 33.89 2.68
C PRO A 285 -11.71 32.86 1.74
N VAL A 286 -10.90 33.30 0.75
CA VAL A 286 -10.19 32.36 -0.14
C VAL A 286 -9.04 31.65 0.57
N LEU A 287 -8.17 32.37 1.28
CA LEU A 287 -7.11 31.76 2.10
C LEU A 287 -7.73 30.81 3.13
N GLY A 288 -8.82 31.20 3.79
CA GLY A 288 -9.53 30.37 4.75
C GLY A 288 -9.99 29.03 4.18
N LEU A 289 -10.71 29.07 3.07
CA LEU A 289 -11.24 27.87 2.44
C LEU A 289 -10.13 26.97 1.86
N VAL A 290 -9.05 27.56 1.34
CA VAL A 290 -7.87 26.82 0.85
C VAL A 290 -7.11 26.16 2.01
N MET A 291 -6.85 26.88 3.11
CA MET A 291 -6.16 26.34 4.28
C MET A 291 -6.97 25.23 4.94
N LEU A 292 -8.28 25.40 5.08
CA LEU A 292 -9.21 24.36 5.51
C LEU A 292 -9.17 23.12 4.59
N HIS A 293 -9.14 23.33 3.27
CA HIS A 293 -9.00 22.23 2.31
C HIS A 293 -7.67 21.47 2.45
N LEU A 294 -6.56 22.18 2.66
CA LEU A 294 -5.25 21.57 2.91
C LEU A 294 -5.21 20.79 4.23
N ALA A 295 -5.80 21.33 5.31
CA ALA A 295 -5.91 20.68 6.60
C ALA A 295 -6.65 19.33 6.49
N LEU A 296 -7.81 19.33 5.83
CA LEU A 296 -8.61 18.13 5.53
C LEU A 296 -7.84 17.14 4.64
N GLY A 297 -7.09 17.64 3.65
CA GLY A 297 -6.25 16.82 2.78
C GLY A 297 -5.12 16.10 3.52
N ILE A 298 -4.53 16.74 4.55
CA ILE A 298 -3.53 16.12 5.44
C ILE A 298 -4.21 15.05 6.31
N GLU A 299 -5.40 15.32 6.84
CA GLU A 299 -6.15 14.38 7.68
C GLU A 299 -6.54 13.09 6.92
N ILE A 300 -6.90 13.19 5.63
CA ILE A 300 -7.13 12.04 4.74
C ILE A 300 -5.82 11.23 4.54
N ARG A 301 -4.68 11.90 4.36
CA ARG A 301 -3.40 11.22 4.16
C ARG A 301 -2.92 10.53 5.44
N ALA A 302 -3.04 11.20 6.59
CA ALA A 302 -2.67 10.64 7.90
C ALA A 302 -3.52 9.42 8.29
N THR A 303 -4.83 9.47 8.04
CA THR A 303 -5.73 8.32 8.30
C THR A 303 -5.42 7.14 7.35
N ARG A 304 -5.18 7.39 6.06
CA ARG A 304 -4.79 6.33 5.10
C ARG A 304 -3.41 5.73 5.38
N GLN A 305 -2.43 6.52 5.85
CA GLN A 305 -1.10 6.00 6.19
C GLN A 305 -1.07 5.13 7.45
N ARG A 306 -2.09 5.19 8.33
CA ARG A 306 -2.23 4.24 9.45
C ARG A 306 -2.64 2.83 9.01
N ALA A 307 -3.13 2.63 7.79
CA ALA A 307 -3.66 1.33 7.35
C ALA A 307 -2.60 0.37 6.76
N THR A 308 -1.55 0.87 6.08
CA THR A 308 -0.53 0.02 5.45
C THR A 308 0.87 0.63 5.42
N THR A 309 1.84 -0.14 5.94
CA THR A 309 3.28 -0.15 5.59
C THR A 309 4.14 1.13 5.80
N TRP A 310 3.56 2.31 5.99
CA TRP A 310 4.32 3.56 6.15
C TRP A 310 5.08 3.68 7.48
N ALA A 311 4.73 2.91 8.50
CA ALA A 311 5.44 2.91 9.79
C ALA A 311 6.85 2.29 9.74
N ARG A 312 7.19 1.50 8.70
CA ARG A 312 8.58 1.09 8.41
C ARG A 312 9.31 2.16 7.61
N VAL A 313 8.72 2.63 6.52
CA VAL A 313 9.30 3.66 5.64
C VAL A 313 9.58 4.98 6.37
N GLY A 314 8.72 5.38 7.32
CA GLY A 314 8.94 6.59 8.13
C GLY A 314 10.09 6.45 9.14
N ARG A 315 10.41 5.24 9.58
CA ARG A 315 11.57 4.97 10.45
C ARG A 315 12.87 5.05 9.66
N GLU A 316 12.89 4.40 8.49
CA GLU A 316 13.95 4.53 7.50
C GLU A 316 14.14 5.98 7.03
N PHE A 317 13.07 6.79 6.94
CA PHE A 317 13.17 8.20 6.57
C PHE A 317 13.71 9.07 7.71
N ARG A 318 13.43 8.74 8.98
CA ARG A 318 14.05 9.38 10.14
C ARG A 318 15.53 9.05 10.24
N GLU A 319 15.91 7.80 9.95
CA GLU A 319 17.31 7.37 9.81
C GLU A 319 18.00 8.09 8.63
N ARG A 320 17.30 8.33 7.51
CA ARG A 320 17.81 9.15 6.38
C ARG A 320 17.96 10.63 6.70
N LEU A 321 17.18 11.19 7.63
CA LEU A 321 17.39 12.56 8.09
C LEU A 321 18.61 12.64 9.03
N LEU A 322 18.86 11.60 9.83
CA LEU A 322 20.08 11.48 10.63
C LEU A 322 21.33 11.24 9.76
N SER A 323 21.24 10.46 8.67
CA SER A 323 22.37 10.32 7.73
C SER A 323 22.66 11.60 6.94
N LEU A 324 21.64 12.45 6.70
CA LEU A 324 21.83 13.78 6.09
C LEU A 324 22.59 14.76 6.99
N PHE A 325 22.63 14.50 8.31
CA PHE A 325 23.51 15.20 9.26
C PHE A 325 24.97 14.67 9.27
N GLY A 326 25.35 13.81 8.31
CA GLY A 326 26.76 13.60 7.96
C GLY A 326 27.47 12.44 8.66
N LEU A 327 26.76 11.37 9.03
CA LEU A 327 27.34 10.16 9.66
C LEU A 327 26.88 8.83 9.01
N GLY A 328 26.60 8.80 7.70
CA GLY A 328 26.19 7.54 7.02
C GLY A 328 26.40 7.52 5.49
N ASP A 329 26.94 6.41 4.98
CA ASP A 329 27.49 6.22 3.62
C ASP A 329 26.43 5.98 2.49
N ASP A 330 25.25 6.63 2.57
CA ASP A 330 24.06 6.36 1.71
C ASP A 330 24.10 7.05 0.31
N HIS A 331 25.07 7.94 0.04
CA HIS A 331 25.13 8.63 -1.26
C HIS A 331 25.46 7.66 -2.43
N ARG A 332 26.15 6.56 -2.15
CA ARG A 332 26.37 5.46 -3.12
C ARG A 332 25.07 4.77 -3.51
N ASP A 333 24.14 4.63 -2.57
CA ASP A 333 22.94 3.83 -2.75
C ASP A 333 21.86 4.58 -3.56
N ALA A 334 21.75 5.90 -3.39
CA ALA A 334 20.92 6.75 -4.26
C ALA A 334 21.39 6.72 -5.74
N LEU A 335 22.71 6.68 -5.97
CA LEU A 335 23.29 6.55 -7.31
C LEU A 335 23.09 5.14 -7.89
N ALA A 336 23.19 4.09 -7.07
CA ALA A 336 22.87 2.72 -7.50
C ALA A 336 21.39 2.60 -7.95
N ARG A 337 20.45 3.08 -7.13
CA ARG A 337 19.00 3.03 -7.43
C ARG A 337 18.61 3.83 -8.70
N THR A 338 19.31 4.92 -9.01
CA THR A 338 19.06 5.70 -10.24
C THR A 338 19.66 5.02 -11.48
N ARG A 339 20.84 4.40 -11.37
CA ARG A 339 21.45 3.58 -12.43
C ARG A 339 20.62 2.34 -12.75
N ASP A 340 20.19 1.57 -11.74
CA ASP A 340 19.33 0.40 -11.91
C ASP A 340 18.02 0.74 -12.67
N ARG A 341 17.37 1.86 -12.32
CA ARG A 341 16.17 2.35 -13.03
C ARG A 341 16.45 2.75 -14.48
N ALA A 342 17.64 3.25 -14.78
CA ALA A 342 18.04 3.59 -16.14
C ALA A 342 18.39 2.33 -16.96
N ALA A 343 18.98 1.30 -16.35
CA ALA A 343 19.26 0.01 -16.97
C ALA A 343 17.97 -0.71 -17.38
N LEU A 344 16.98 -0.77 -16.48
CA LEU A 344 15.63 -1.30 -16.78
C LEU A 344 14.94 -0.54 -17.93
N ARG A 345 15.13 0.78 -18.02
CA ARG A 345 14.61 1.58 -19.15
C ARG A 345 15.35 1.29 -20.44
N ALA A 346 16.65 1.05 -20.40
CA ALA A 346 17.45 0.66 -21.57
C ALA A 346 17.01 -0.72 -22.10
N ALA A 347 16.84 -1.72 -21.25
CA ALA A 347 16.35 -3.05 -21.63
C ALA A 347 14.97 -2.98 -22.32
N LYS A 348 14.00 -2.26 -21.72
CA LYS A 348 12.67 -2.07 -22.32
C LYS A 348 12.72 -1.31 -23.66
N LEU A 349 13.58 -0.31 -23.79
CA LEU A 349 13.77 0.42 -25.05
C LEU A 349 14.55 -0.38 -26.11
N ALA A 350 15.30 -1.40 -25.72
CA ALA A 350 15.95 -2.33 -26.66
C ALA A 350 14.93 -3.26 -27.34
N LEU A 351 13.82 -3.61 -26.67
CA LEU A 351 12.73 -4.43 -27.27
C LEU A 351 11.59 -3.62 -27.89
N ALA A 352 11.45 -2.34 -27.54
CA ALA A 352 10.42 -1.47 -28.09
C ALA A 352 10.42 -1.47 -29.64
N SER A 353 9.23 -1.56 -30.24
CA SER A 353 9.01 -1.63 -31.70
C SER A 353 9.73 -0.52 -32.49
N ARG A 354 10.13 -0.84 -33.74
CA ARG A 354 10.82 0.08 -34.66
C ARG A 354 10.05 1.38 -34.91
N TRP A 355 8.73 1.36 -34.78
CA TRP A 355 7.82 2.51 -34.90
C TRP A 355 7.88 3.50 -33.71
N THR A 356 8.61 3.20 -32.64
CA THR A 356 8.67 4.07 -31.45
C THR A 356 9.48 5.35 -31.73
N PRO A 357 8.87 6.56 -31.72
CA PRO A 357 9.58 7.79 -32.05
C PRO A 357 10.69 8.10 -31.03
N ARG A 358 11.83 8.59 -31.54
CA ARG A 358 13.04 8.93 -30.77
C ARG A 358 13.61 7.76 -29.94
N ARG A 359 13.25 6.50 -30.21
CA ARG A 359 13.76 5.29 -29.53
C ARG A 359 15.29 5.27 -29.38
N LYS A 360 16.03 5.49 -30.48
CA LYS A 360 17.51 5.52 -30.47
C LYS A 360 18.08 6.57 -29.50
N ALA A 361 17.50 7.76 -29.45
CA ALA A 361 17.94 8.83 -28.55
C ALA A 361 17.59 8.54 -27.08
N ARG A 362 16.39 8.02 -26.80
CA ARG A 362 15.96 7.61 -25.46
C ARG A 362 16.80 6.45 -24.93
N LEU A 363 17.15 5.49 -25.79
CA LEU A 363 18.00 4.34 -25.46
C LEU A 363 19.44 4.81 -25.16
N ARG A 364 20.05 5.65 -26.00
CA ARG A 364 21.37 6.26 -25.71
C ARG A 364 21.38 7.00 -24.37
N LYS A 365 20.37 7.83 -24.10
CA LYS A 365 20.25 8.54 -22.81
C LYS A 365 20.12 7.57 -21.63
N ALA A 366 19.33 6.51 -21.77
CA ALA A 366 19.19 5.48 -20.72
C ALA A 366 20.51 4.75 -20.45
N LEU A 367 21.23 4.33 -21.49
CA LEU A 367 22.52 3.64 -21.41
C LEU A 367 23.62 4.52 -20.76
N HIS A 368 23.68 5.81 -21.11
CA HIS A 368 24.61 6.73 -20.44
C HIS A 368 24.29 6.92 -18.95
N VAL A 369 23.01 7.13 -18.59
CA VAL A 369 22.61 7.36 -17.19
C VAL A 369 22.79 6.11 -16.31
N SER A 370 22.70 4.91 -16.88
CA SER A 370 22.96 3.66 -16.16
C SER A 370 24.45 3.27 -16.08
N ASN A 371 25.34 4.01 -16.74
CA ASN A 371 26.79 3.79 -16.77
C ASN A 371 27.22 2.37 -17.23
N VAL A 372 26.38 1.70 -18.04
CA VAL A 372 26.53 0.29 -18.44
C VAL A 372 27.84 -0.01 -19.20
N ALA A 373 28.45 1.03 -19.78
CA ALA A 373 29.72 0.91 -20.50
C ALA A 373 30.94 0.76 -19.58
N HIS A 374 30.86 1.25 -18.33
CA HIS A 374 31.99 1.31 -17.39
C HIS A 374 31.75 0.50 -16.11
N ASP A 375 30.57 -0.09 -15.93
CA ASP A 375 30.18 -0.90 -14.77
C ASP A 375 29.68 -2.28 -15.26
N PRO A 376 30.46 -3.37 -15.06
CA PRO A 376 30.08 -4.70 -15.53
C PRO A 376 28.88 -5.26 -14.77
N VAL A 377 28.69 -4.89 -13.49
CA VAL A 377 27.56 -5.37 -12.67
C VAL A 377 26.25 -4.78 -13.19
N GLN A 378 26.25 -3.50 -13.56
CA GLN A 378 25.10 -2.85 -14.22
C GLN A 378 24.80 -3.45 -15.60
N ARG A 379 25.84 -3.82 -16.36
CA ARG A 379 25.69 -4.51 -17.64
C ARG A 379 25.02 -5.88 -17.48
N ASP A 380 25.50 -6.68 -16.54
CA ASP A 380 25.00 -8.03 -16.37
C ASP A 380 23.59 -8.04 -15.75
N LYS A 381 23.23 -7.02 -14.94
CA LYS A 381 21.82 -6.75 -14.56
C LYS A 381 20.97 -6.42 -15.79
N MET A 382 21.39 -5.45 -16.61
CA MET A 382 20.63 -5.01 -17.79
C MET A 382 20.40 -6.14 -18.80
N LEU A 383 21.41 -6.99 -19.02
CA LEU A 383 21.33 -8.12 -19.95
C LEU A 383 20.41 -9.23 -19.44
N ARG A 384 20.42 -9.53 -18.13
CA ARG A 384 19.45 -10.47 -17.52
C ARG A 384 18.01 -9.97 -17.67
N GLU A 385 17.76 -8.70 -17.37
CA GLU A 385 16.45 -8.06 -17.55
C GLU A 385 16.01 -8.05 -19.02
N LEU A 386 16.93 -7.83 -19.96
CA LEU A 386 16.67 -7.94 -21.38
C LEU A 386 16.28 -9.37 -21.80
N GLY A 387 16.98 -10.38 -21.29
CA GLY A 387 16.66 -11.80 -21.54
C GLY A 387 15.30 -12.20 -20.97
N VAL A 388 14.96 -11.77 -19.75
CA VAL A 388 13.62 -11.97 -19.16
C VAL A 388 12.54 -11.35 -20.05
N LEU A 389 12.73 -10.12 -20.50
CA LEU A 389 11.77 -9.44 -21.38
C LEU A 389 11.69 -10.06 -22.79
N GLN A 390 12.77 -10.64 -23.31
CA GLN A 390 12.77 -11.40 -24.58
C GLN A 390 12.02 -12.72 -24.49
N HIS A 391 12.05 -13.38 -23.33
CA HIS A 391 11.38 -14.66 -23.12
C HIS A 391 10.00 -14.54 -22.48
N ALA A 392 9.55 -13.32 -22.12
CA ALA A 392 8.23 -13.06 -21.54
C ALA A 392 7.06 -13.55 -22.43
N ASP A 393 7.11 -13.32 -23.75
CA ASP A 393 6.09 -13.78 -24.68
C ASP A 393 6.08 -15.32 -24.83
N LYS A 394 7.23 -15.96 -24.61
CA LYS A 394 7.36 -17.43 -24.59
C LYS A 394 6.84 -18.04 -23.28
N LEU A 395 7.02 -17.33 -22.16
CA LEU A 395 6.40 -17.69 -20.87
C LEU A 395 4.88 -17.54 -20.91
N ALA A 396 4.36 -16.48 -21.56
CA ALA A 396 2.92 -16.25 -21.71
C ALA A 396 2.22 -17.28 -22.61
N SER A 397 2.94 -17.90 -23.56
CA SER A 397 2.44 -18.96 -24.43
C SER A 397 2.73 -20.38 -23.92
N THR A 398 3.47 -20.53 -22.82
CA THR A 398 3.68 -21.83 -22.17
C THR A 398 2.44 -22.17 -21.33
N SER A 399 1.68 -23.19 -21.75
CA SER A 399 0.52 -23.68 -21.01
C SER A 399 0.94 -24.17 -19.62
N GLN A 400 0.49 -23.48 -18.57
CA GLN A 400 0.71 -23.91 -17.19
C GLN A 400 -0.39 -24.90 -16.82
N PRO A 401 -0.07 -26.03 -16.17
CA PRO A 401 -1.08 -26.97 -15.70
C PRO A 401 -2.03 -26.26 -14.73
N ALA A 402 -3.33 -26.46 -14.90
CA ALA A 402 -4.33 -25.87 -14.01
C ALA A 402 -4.11 -26.40 -12.57
N PRO A 403 -4.08 -25.53 -11.55
CA PRO A 403 -3.91 -25.96 -10.16
C PRO A 403 -5.24 -26.42 -9.51
N TRP A 404 -6.24 -26.79 -10.31
CA TRP A 404 -7.53 -27.35 -9.93
C TRP A 404 -8.03 -28.32 -11.01
#